data_AF-A0A3R7KY38-F1
#
_entry.id   AF-A0A3R7KY38-F1
#
_cell.length_a   1.000
_cell.length_b   1.000
_cell.length_c   1.000
_cell.angle_alpha   90.00
_cell.angle_beta   90.00
_cell.angle_gamma   90.00
#
_symmetry.space_group_name_H-M   'P 1'
#
loop_
_entity.id
_entity.type
_entity.pdbx_description
1 polymer ?
#
loop_
_entity_poly.entity_id
_entity_poly.type
_entity_poly.pdbx_seq_one_letter_code
_entity_poly.pdbx_strand_id
1 'polypeptide(L)'
;MSVDKVTAINFRHQVDELRESIQAEKSKRDVAAAALIAHKWQSQGDEFKSLIEDMALQTVPDEAQAFHAKQEAQVSLDSLPVGDFYRPSSDEVTAYADSTSPVPFRRSPCPGLNALANHGHIPRSGKNVTHEVLGAALMSVFNFDSNLTQTLLNQVPSTFSLDIISRHNVLEHDASLVHNDEYFGGDPININETMVSDLLGRSLDGKTLGVTEVGQVRHDRLAECRANNPECVFGANQTTFSYLEAAIFIVGCGGNVNETVTVEAAHSFVWDERIPGDYVKSAVPITLPFMRTVTAKLLAFV
;
A
#
# COMPACT_ATOMS: atom_id res chain seq x y z
N MET A 1 -41.79 71.09 13.96
CA MET A 1 -41.02 69.90 13.55
C MET A 1 -40.91 69.83 12.02
N SER A 2 -39.99 70.57 11.36
CA SER A 2 -39.74 70.32 9.92
C SER A 2 -38.37 70.77 9.35
N VAL A 3 -37.52 71.49 10.09
CA VAL A 3 -36.23 72.00 9.54
C VAL A 3 -35.11 70.93 9.51
N ASP A 4 -35.20 69.87 10.32
CA ASP A 4 -34.13 68.87 10.47
C ASP A 4 -34.11 67.79 9.37
N LYS A 5 -35.26 67.51 8.73
CA LYS A 5 -35.35 66.44 7.71
C LYS A 5 -34.82 66.87 6.34
N VAL A 6 -34.99 68.13 5.95
CA VAL A 6 -34.56 68.63 4.63
C VAL A 6 -33.03 68.69 4.56
N THR A 7 -32.37 69.15 5.62
CA THR A 7 -30.90 69.21 5.72
C THR A 7 -30.29 67.81 5.73
N ALA A 8 -30.90 66.86 6.44
CA ALA A 8 -30.46 65.46 6.45
C ALA A 8 -30.62 64.77 5.08
N ILE A 9 -31.69 65.07 4.33
CA ILE A 9 -31.90 64.56 2.97
C ILE A 9 -30.85 65.14 2.00
N ASN A 10 -30.54 66.43 2.11
CA ASN A 10 -29.55 67.09 1.25
C ASN A 10 -28.12 66.57 1.52
N PHE A 11 -27.76 66.35 2.79
CA PHE A 11 -26.47 65.76 3.14
C PHE A 11 -26.35 64.31 2.64
N ARG A 12 -27.43 63.52 2.71
CA ARG A 12 -27.43 62.14 2.21
C ARG A 12 -27.24 62.08 0.69
N HIS A 13 -27.90 62.97 -0.04
CA HIS A 13 -27.72 63.10 -1.49
C HIS A 13 -26.26 63.43 -1.86
N GLN A 14 -25.64 64.38 -1.17
CA GLN A 14 -24.23 64.74 -1.40
C GLN A 14 -23.26 63.59 -1.09
N VAL A 15 -23.55 62.78 -0.05
CA VAL A 15 -22.75 61.59 0.27
C VAL A 15 -22.87 60.52 -0.82
N ASP A 16 -24.06 60.34 -1.40
CA ASP A 16 -24.28 59.36 -2.46
C ASP A 16 -23.61 59.80 -3.78
N GLU A 17 -23.67 61.08 -4.16
CA GLU A 17 -22.92 61.63 -5.31
C GLU A 17 -21.39 61.46 -5.15
N LEU A 18 -20.87 61.71 -3.94
CA LEU A 18 -19.46 61.48 -3.61
C LEU A 18 -19.06 60.00 -3.73
N ARG A 19 -19.93 59.08 -3.33
CA ARG A 19 -19.68 57.64 -3.46
C ARG A 19 -19.63 57.21 -4.92
N GLU A 20 -20.54 57.69 -5.75
CA GLU A 20 -20.54 57.40 -7.19
C GLU A 20 -19.28 57.93 -7.88
N SER A 21 -18.86 59.15 -7.55
CA SER A 21 -17.62 59.74 -8.10
C SER A 21 -16.36 58.97 -7.67
N ILE A 22 -16.28 58.58 -6.39
CA ILE A 22 -15.18 57.73 -5.88
C ILE A 22 -15.16 56.37 -6.59
N GLN A 23 -16.32 55.76 -6.81
CA GLN A 23 -16.42 54.47 -7.49
C GLN A 23 -16.00 54.56 -8.96
N ALA A 24 -16.38 55.64 -9.65
CA ALA A 24 -15.96 55.89 -11.04
C ALA A 24 -14.44 56.06 -11.14
N GLU A 25 -13.81 56.81 -10.23
CA GLU A 25 -12.35 56.96 -10.22
C GLU A 25 -11.60 55.69 -9.80
N LYS A 26 -12.16 54.89 -8.89
CA LYS A 26 -11.62 53.55 -8.57
C LYS A 26 -11.62 52.64 -9.79
N SER A 27 -12.73 52.59 -10.52
CA SER A 27 -12.86 51.75 -11.73
C SER A 27 -11.82 52.11 -12.79
N LYS A 28 -11.53 53.41 -13.00
CA LYS A 28 -10.46 53.85 -13.91
C LYS A 28 -9.07 53.36 -13.49
N ARG A 29 -8.78 53.37 -12.18
CA ARG A 29 -7.50 52.87 -11.63
C ARG A 29 -7.38 51.36 -11.79
N ASP A 30 -8.47 50.62 -11.59
CA ASP A 30 -8.49 49.16 -11.73
C ASP A 30 -8.26 48.74 -13.18
N VAL A 31 -8.85 49.43 -14.15
CA VAL A 31 -8.60 49.20 -15.58
C VAL A 31 -7.15 49.52 -15.96
N ALA A 32 -6.59 50.63 -15.46
CA ALA A 32 -5.20 50.98 -15.73
C ALA A 32 -4.21 49.97 -15.11
N ALA A 33 -4.49 49.49 -13.89
CA ALA A 33 -3.71 48.45 -13.24
C ALA A 33 -3.80 47.11 -13.99
N ALA A 34 -5.00 46.71 -14.43
CA ALA A 34 -5.21 45.51 -15.23
C ALA A 34 -4.45 45.58 -16.57
N ALA A 35 -4.46 46.73 -17.25
CA ALA A 35 -3.72 46.94 -18.49
C ALA A 35 -2.19 46.86 -18.28
N LEU A 36 -1.67 47.43 -17.19
CA LEU A 36 -0.25 47.34 -16.82
C LEU A 36 0.18 45.91 -16.49
N ILE A 37 -0.66 45.17 -15.75
CA ILE A 37 -0.43 43.76 -15.44
C ILE A 37 -0.43 42.94 -16.73
N ALA A 38 -1.42 43.13 -17.60
CA ALA A 38 -1.51 42.42 -18.88
C ALA A 38 -0.29 42.70 -19.76
N HIS A 39 0.14 43.96 -19.91
CA HIS A 39 1.33 44.33 -20.67
C HIS A 39 2.60 43.70 -20.09
N LYS A 40 2.77 43.73 -18.76
CA LYS A 40 3.95 43.14 -18.10
C LYS A 40 3.97 41.62 -18.20
N TRP A 41 2.81 40.98 -18.12
CA TRP A 41 2.69 39.52 -18.26
C TRP A 41 2.83 39.04 -19.70
N GLN A 42 2.49 39.87 -20.69
CA GLN A 42 2.68 39.55 -22.10
C GLN A 42 4.16 39.44 -22.46
N SER A 43 4.99 40.40 -22.04
CA SER A 43 6.45 40.32 -22.30
C SER A 43 7.11 39.14 -21.60
N GLN A 44 6.66 38.79 -20.39
CA GLN A 44 7.14 37.61 -19.67
C GLN A 44 6.65 36.31 -20.30
N GLY A 45 5.43 36.30 -20.85
CA GLY A 45 4.89 35.16 -21.59
C GLY A 45 5.66 34.89 -22.88
N ASP A 46 6.03 35.93 -23.62
CA ASP A 46 6.82 35.80 -24.85
C ASP A 46 8.26 35.34 -24.55
N GLU A 47 8.88 35.85 -23.48
CA GLU A 47 10.20 35.42 -23.00
C GLU A 47 10.19 33.96 -22.54
N PHE A 48 9.15 33.55 -21.80
CA PHE A 48 8.96 32.17 -21.35
C PHE A 48 8.71 31.21 -22.53
N LYS A 49 7.93 31.65 -23.53
CA LYS A 49 7.67 30.87 -24.74
C LYS A 49 8.94 30.67 -25.56
N SER A 50 9.75 31.72 -25.70
CA SER A 50 11.09 31.67 -26.30
C SER A 50 12.00 30.65 -25.60
N LEU A 51 12.03 30.65 -24.26
CA LEU A 51 12.80 29.67 -23.48
C LEU A 51 12.32 28.22 -23.69
N ILE A 52 11.00 27.99 -23.77
CA ILE A 52 10.44 26.66 -24.06
C ILE A 52 10.77 26.20 -25.48
N GLU A 53 10.68 27.08 -26.47
CA GLU A 53 11.03 26.76 -27.86
C GLU A 53 12.53 26.42 -28.00
N ASP A 54 13.41 27.13 -27.27
CA ASP A 54 14.85 26.86 -27.25
C ASP A 54 15.19 25.54 -26.52
N MET A 55 14.44 25.18 -25.47
CA MET A 55 14.52 23.87 -24.81
C MET A 55 14.01 22.72 -25.70
N ALA A 56 12.98 22.96 -26.51
CA ALA A 56 12.41 21.94 -27.42
C ALA A 56 13.32 21.64 -28.62
N LEU A 57 14.24 22.56 -28.97
CA LEU A 57 15.23 22.40 -30.04
C LEU A 57 16.50 21.65 -29.60
N GLN A 58 16.71 21.47 -28.29
CA GLN A 58 17.79 20.66 -27.76
C GLN A 58 17.32 19.21 -27.63
N THR A 59 18.06 18.26 -28.20
CA THR A 59 17.82 16.84 -27.94
C THR A 59 18.07 16.58 -26.46
N VAL A 60 16.99 16.36 -25.70
CA VAL A 60 17.04 16.00 -24.29
C VAL A 60 17.86 14.72 -24.17
N PRO A 61 18.92 14.69 -23.33
CA PRO A 61 19.75 13.50 -23.17
C PRO A 61 18.89 12.28 -22.82
N ASP A 62 19.24 11.10 -23.33
CA ASP A 62 18.49 9.86 -23.12
C ASP A 62 18.23 9.57 -21.63
N GLU A 63 19.15 9.94 -20.75
CA GLU A 63 19.01 9.82 -19.30
C GLU A 63 17.88 10.69 -18.73
N ALA A 64 17.70 11.92 -19.23
CA ALA A 64 16.63 12.80 -18.81
C ALA A 64 15.27 12.33 -19.38
N GLN A 65 15.24 11.80 -20.61
CA GLN A 65 14.03 11.16 -21.15
C GLN A 65 13.63 9.92 -20.33
N ALA A 66 14.61 9.08 -19.97
CA ALA A 66 14.38 7.92 -19.12
C ALA A 66 13.91 8.32 -17.71
N PHE A 67 14.46 9.41 -17.15
CA PHE A 67 14.01 9.96 -15.88
C PHE A 67 12.56 10.46 -15.95
N HIS A 68 12.22 11.22 -16.99
CA HIS A 68 10.85 11.71 -17.20
C HIS A 68 9.86 10.55 -17.41
N ALA A 69 10.20 9.55 -18.22
CA ALA A 69 9.36 8.36 -18.42
C ALA A 69 9.12 7.60 -17.10
N LYS A 70 10.15 7.43 -16.27
CA LYS A 70 10.00 6.82 -14.92
C LYS A 70 9.12 7.66 -14.01
N GLN A 71 9.27 8.99 -14.05
CA GLN A 71 8.46 9.89 -13.24
C GLN A 71 6.99 9.91 -13.70
N GLU A 72 6.73 9.90 -15.00
CA GLU A 72 5.38 9.80 -15.57
C GLU A 72 4.73 8.45 -15.25
N ALA A 73 5.47 7.34 -15.34
CA ALA A 73 4.99 6.03 -14.93
C ALA A 73 4.63 6.00 -13.42
N GLN A 74 5.48 6.57 -12.57
CA GLN A 74 5.22 6.68 -11.13
C GLN A 74 3.99 7.56 -10.84
N VAL A 75 3.84 8.68 -11.53
CA VAL A 75 2.64 9.56 -11.42
C VAL A 75 1.39 8.82 -11.89
N SER A 76 1.48 8.04 -12.97
CA SER A 76 0.37 7.20 -13.45
C SER A 76 -0.01 6.13 -12.41
N LEU A 77 0.96 5.54 -11.73
CA LEU A 77 0.73 4.55 -10.68
C LEU A 77 0.11 5.15 -9.43
N ASP A 78 0.59 6.32 -9.00
CA ASP A 78 0.06 7.04 -7.85
C ASP A 78 -1.37 7.57 -8.13
N SER A 79 -1.75 7.70 -9.42
CA SER A 79 -3.11 8.07 -9.82
C SER A 79 -4.11 6.91 -9.82
N LEU A 80 -3.65 5.65 -9.70
CA LEU A 80 -4.54 4.50 -9.65
C LEU A 80 -5.40 4.52 -8.37
N PRO A 81 -6.74 4.46 -8.48
CA PRO A 81 -7.64 4.34 -7.33
C PRO A 81 -7.24 3.24 -6.35
N VAL A 82 -7.48 3.46 -5.06
CA VAL A 82 -7.35 2.41 -4.04
C VAL A 82 -8.33 1.28 -4.37
N GLY A 83 -7.83 0.05 -4.40
CA GLY A 83 -8.55 -1.15 -4.84
C GLY A 83 -8.14 -1.62 -6.23
N ASP A 84 -7.62 -0.75 -7.10
CA ASP A 84 -7.14 -1.16 -8.43
C ASP A 84 -5.84 -1.96 -8.31
N PHE A 85 -5.77 -3.08 -9.03
CA PHE A 85 -4.66 -4.01 -8.96
C PHE A 85 -3.52 -3.60 -9.90
N TYR A 86 -2.32 -3.50 -9.35
CA TYR A 86 -1.06 -3.40 -10.06
C TYR A 86 0.01 -4.20 -9.33
N ARG A 87 0.57 -5.22 -9.99
CA ARG A 87 1.73 -5.96 -9.49
C ARG A 87 2.97 -5.55 -10.30
N PRO A 88 4.04 -5.06 -9.65
CA PRO A 88 5.29 -4.75 -10.32
C PRO A 88 5.87 -5.97 -11.04
N SER A 89 6.57 -5.71 -12.13
CA SER A 89 7.39 -6.72 -12.81
C SER A 89 8.60 -7.11 -11.94
N SER A 90 9.15 -8.31 -12.17
CA SER A 90 10.24 -8.87 -11.34
C SER A 90 11.53 -8.03 -11.38
N ASP A 91 11.78 -7.26 -12.44
CA ASP A 91 12.94 -6.38 -12.58
C ASP A 91 12.76 -5.00 -11.93
N GLU A 92 11.56 -4.68 -11.48
CA GLU A 92 11.22 -3.40 -10.83
C GLU A 92 11.01 -3.52 -9.31
N VAL A 93 11.14 -4.73 -8.77
CA VAL A 93 10.82 -5.04 -7.39
C VAL A 93 11.90 -5.89 -6.73
N THR A 94 12.04 -5.73 -5.42
CA THR A 94 12.87 -6.59 -4.59
C THR A 94 12.27 -6.71 -3.21
N ALA A 95 12.52 -7.84 -2.56
CA ALA A 95 12.24 -8.06 -1.15
C ALA A 95 13.50 -8.39 -0.35
N TYR A 96 14.72 -8.21 -0.89
CA TYR A 96 15.93 -8.32 -0.07
C TYR A 96 15.89 -7.31 1.06
N ALA A 97 16.15 -7.78 2.28
CA ALA A 97 16.09 -6.96 3.47
C ALA A 97 17.02 -5.74 3.37
N ASP A 98 16.49 -4.58 3.79
CA ASP A 98 17.22 -3.30 3.81
C ASP A 98 17.81 -2.91 2.45
N SER A 99 17.14 -3.29 1.36
CA SER A 99 17.70 -3.13 0.02
C SER A 99 17.92 -1.67 -0.31
N THR A 100 19.14 -1.34 -0.71
CA THR A 100 19.53 -0.04 -1.27
C THR A 100 19.39 0.01 -2.80
N SER A 101 18.86 -1.07 -3.41
CA SER A 101 18.66 -1.19 -4.84
C SER A 101 17.85 -0.01 -5.41
N PRO A 102 18.20 0.53 -6.59
CA PRO A 102 17.47 1.65 -7.19
C PRO A 102 16.08 1.26 -7.71
N VAL A 103 15.69 -0.02 -7.65
CA VAL A 103 14.38 -0.46 -8.14
C VAL A 103 13.24 0.24 -7.39
N PRO A 104 12.16 0.62 -8.09
CA PRO A 104 11.12 1.49 -7.55
C PRO A 104 10.29 0.83 -6.44
N PHE A 105 10.08 -0.49 -6.49
CA PHE A 105 9.19 -1.18 -5.56
C PHE A 105 9.94 -2.00 -4.51
N ARG A 106 9.35 -2.08 -3.32
CA ARG A 106 9.69 -3.00 -2.24
C ARG A 106 8.52 -3.92 -1.96
N ARG A 107 8.81 -5.19 -1.73
CA ARG A 107 7.86 -6.20 -1.29
C ARG A 107 8.49 -7.01 -0.16
N SER A 108 7.75 -7.99 0.35
CA SER A 108 8.13 -8.84 1.48
C SER A 108 7.85 -10.32 1.15
N PRO A 109 8.21 -11.28 2.00
CA PRO A 109 7.67 -12.65 1.91
C PRO A 109 6.20 -12.76 2.36
N CYS A 110 5.55 -11.64 2.74
CA CYS A 110 4.16 -11.66 3.21
C CYS A 110 3.18 -11.40 2.06
N PRO A 111 2.42 -12.42 1.60
CA PRO A 111 1.49 -12.26 0.49
C PRO A 111 0.38 -11.23 0.77
N GLY A 112 -0.10 -11.16 2.02
CA GLY A 112 -1.14 -10.23 2.42
C GLY A 112 -0.71 -8.77 2.31
N LEU A 113 0.49 -8.42 2.77
CA LEU A 113 1.02 -7.05 2.66
C LEU A 113 1.36 -6.69 1.22
N ASN A 114 1.89 -7.63 0.46
CA ASN A 114 2.15 -7.44 -0.96
C ASN A 114 0.85 -7.19 -1.73
N ALA A 115 -0.23 -7.91 -1.41
CA ALA A 115 -1.56 -7.66 -1.96
C ALA A 115 -2.10 -6.27 -1.57
N LEU A 116 -1.96 -5.84 -0.31
CA LEU A 116 -2.35 -4.48 0.09
C LEU A 116 -1.60 -3.41 -0.72
N ALA A 117 -0.30 -3.58 -0.95
CA ALA A 117 0.49 -2.66 -1.77
C ALA A 117 0.08 -2.71 -3.24
N ASN A 118 -0.15 -3.92 -3.79
CA ASN A 118 -0.59 -4.10 -5.17
C ASN A 118 -1.97 -3.48 -5.44
N HIS A 119 -2.81 -3.33 -4.41
CA HIS A 119 -4.10 -2.66 -4.50
C HIS A 119 -4.09 -1.20 -3.99
N GLY A 120 -2.94 -0.68 -3.55
CA GLY A 120 -2.83 0.71 -3.07
C GLY A 120 -3.50 0.99 -1.73
N HIS A 121 -3.85 -0.04 -0.95
CA HIS A 121 -4.33 0.13 0.43
C HIS A 121 -3.22 0.60 1.39
N ILE A 122 -1.97 0.28 1.04
CA ILE A 122 -0.75 0.89 1.56
C ILE A 122 0.04 1.46 0.36
N PRO A 123 1.09 2.30 0.54
CA PRO A 123 1.86 2.85 -0.57
C PRO A 123 2.25 1.77 -1.59
N ARG A 124 1.88 1.96 -2.87
CA ARG A 124 2.11 0.95 -3.93
C ARG A 124 3.59 0.62 -4.11
N SER A 125 4.45 1.61 -3.85
CA SER A 125 5.91 1.46 -3.81
C SER A 125 6.39 0.47 -2.74
N GLY A 126 5.59 0.17 -1.72
CA GLY A 126 6.00 -0.60 -0.54
C GLY A 126 7.02 0.14 0.34
N LYS A 127 7.23 1.44 0.10
CA LYS A 127 8.16 2.31 0.85
C LYS A 127 7.37 3.28 1.72
N ASN A 128 7.97 3.75 2.80
CA ASN A 128 7.38 4.72 3.74
C ASN A 128 5.98 4.31 4.26
N VAL A 129 5.79 3.01 4.48
CA VAL A 129 4.58 2.46 5.09
C VAL A 129 4.58 2.84 6.56
N THR A 130 3.54 3.56 7.02
CA THR A 130 3.38 3.95 8.42
C THR A 130 2.44 3.01 9.16
N HIS A 131 2.55 2.96 10.48
CA HIS A 131 1.60 2.22 11.33
C HIS A 131 0.15 2.67 11.14
N GLU A 132 -0.08 3.97 10.92
CA GLU A 132 -1.42 4.53 10.68
C GLU A 132 -2.03 3.95 9.41
N VAL A 133 -1.31 4.01 8.29
CA VAL A 133 -1.80 3.55 6.99
C VAL A 133 -1.94 2.03 6.98
N LEU A 134 -0.95 1.29 7.50
CA LEU A 134 -1.03 -0.16 7.58
C LEU A 134 -2.15 -0.62 8.53
N GLY A 135 -2.30 0.02 9.70
CA GLY A 135 -3.35 -0.31 10.65
C GLY A 135 -4.74 -0.11 10.05
N ALA A 136 -4.96 1.03 9.39
CA ALA A 136 -6.21 1.30 8.67
C ALA A 136 -6.48 0.26 7.57
N ALA A 137 -5.46 -0.14 6.81
CA ALA A 137 -5.57 -1.17 5.77
C ALA A 137 -5.96 -2.54 6.36
N LEU A 138 -5.27 -3.01 7.41
CA LEU A 138 -5.57 -4.30 8.05
C LEU A 138 -6.99 -4.36 8.61
N MET A 139 -7.44 -3.30 9.27
CA MET A 139 -8.79 -3.21 9.84
C MET A 139 -9.86 -3.08 8.74
N SER A 140 -9.60 -2.30 7.68
CA SER A 140 -10.58 -2.09 6.62
C SER A 140 -10.72 -3.28 5.67
N VAL A 141 -9.60 -3.89 5.27
CA VAL A 141 -9.56 -4.99 4.30
C VAL A 141 -9.85 -6.32 4.96
N PHE A 142 -9.19 -6.68 6.06
CA PHE A 142 -9.34 -8.00 6.68
C PHE A 142 -10.30 -8.03 7.88
N ASN A 143 -10.75 -6.86 8.37
CA ASN A 143 -11.55 -6.73 9.58
C ASN A 143 -10.83 -7.22 10.86
N PHE A 144 -9.53 -6.98 10.95
CA PHE A 144 -8.79 -7.21 12.21
C PHE A 144 -9.23 -6.19 13.26
N ASP A 145 -9.38 -6.64 14.51
CA ASP A 145 -9.66 -5.73 15.62
C ASP A 145 -8.42 -4.88 15.97
N SER A 146 -8.62 -3.87 16.80
CA SER A 146 -7.54 -2.94 17.16
C SER A 146 -6.39 -3.62 17.91
N ASN A 147 -6.68 -4.63 18.74
CA ASN A 147 -5.67 -5.31 19.54
C ASN A 147 -4.79 -6.24 18.71
N LEU A 148 -5.40 -7.02 17.80
CA LEU A 148 -4.68 -7.83 16.82
C LEU A 148 -3.84 -6.92 15.90
N THR A 149 -4.45 -5.86 15.37
CA THR A 149 -3.76 -4.90 14.51
C THR A 149 -2.54 -4.30 15.22
N GLN A 150 -2.69 -3.81 16.45
CA GLN A 150 -1.56 -3.27 17.21
C GLN A 150 -0.48 -4.31 17.50
N THR A 151 -0.86 -5.57 17.75
CA THR A 151 0.09 -6.67 17.97
C THR A 151 0.97 -6.91 16.73
N LEU A 152 0.38 -6.85 15.53
CA LEU A 152 1.10 -6.98 14.27
C LEU A 152 1.97 -5.75 13.98
N LEU A 153 1.45 -4.54 14.20
CA LEU A 153 2.19 -3.29 14.02
C LEU A 153 3.43 -3.22 14.92
N ASN A 154 3.36 -3.75 16.14
CA ASN A 154 4.50 -3.78 17.07
C ASN A 154 5.69 -4.64 16.58
N GLN A 155 5.52 -5.46 15.53
CA GLN A 155 6.60 -6.25 14.95
C GLN A 155 7.47 -5.45 13.96
N VAL A 156 7.04 -4.26 13.57
CA VAL A 156 7.71 -3.42 12.56
C VAL A 156 7.93 -2.00 13.08
N PRO A 157 8.91 -1.26 12.56
CA PRO A 157 9.09 0.15 12.90
C PRO A 157 7.85 0.99 12.59
N SER A 158 7.70 2.15 13.23
CA SER A 158 6.56 3.06 13.02
C SER A 158 6.43 3.55 11.57
N THR A 159 7.55 3.59 10.83
CA THR A 159 7.62 3.83 9.40
C THR A 159 8.72 2.97 8.80
N PHE A 160 8.42 2.26 7.72
CA PHE A 160 9.32 1.26 7.14
C PHE A 160 9.05 1.02 5.65
N SER A 161 9.94 0.26 5.01
CA SER A 161 9.69 -0.34 3.69
C SER A 161 9.45 -1.84 3.86
N LEU A 162 8.59 -2.43 3.05
CA LEU A 162 8.11 -3.82 3.23
C LEU A 162 9.25 -4.85 3.31
N ASP A 163 10.36 -4.60 2.63
CA ASP A 163 11.54 -5.48 2.61
C ASP A 163 12.19 -5.68 3.99
N ILE A 164 11.94 -4.80 4.98
CA ILE A 164 12.41 -5.02 6.36
C ILE A 164 11.92 -6.35 6.95
N ILE A 165 10.76 -6.83 6.47
CA ILE A 165 10.12 -8.06 6.95
C ILE A 165 10.96 -9.28 6.59
N SER A 166 11.70 -9.21 5.49
CA SER A 166 12.57 -10.27 4.98
C SER A 166 13.87 -10.44 5.77
N ARG A 167 14.07 -9.70 6.88
CA ARG A 167 15.23 -9.92 7.75
C ARG A 167 15.14 -11.30 8.39
N HIS A 168 16.01 -12.19 7.96
CA HIS A 168 16.03 -13.58 8.38
C HIS A 168 16.16 -13.74 9.90
N ASN A 169 15.31 -14.60 10.46
CA ASN A 169 15.18 -14.88 11.90
C ASN A 169 14.74 -13.69 12.78
N VAL A 170 14.18 -12.64 12.19
CA VAL A 170 13.50 -11.55 12.93
C VAL A 170 11.99 -11.73 12.86
N LEU A 171 11.42 -11.66 11.65
CA LEU A 171 10.02 -11.99 11.37
C LEU A 171 9.96 -13.07 10.30
N GLU A 172 10.71 -12.90 9.20
CA GLU A 172 10.96 -13.96 8.23
C GLU A 172 11.68 -15.15 8.90
N HIS A 173 11.32 -16.36 8.45
CA HIS A 173 11.78 -17.61 8.99
C HIS A 173 11.76 -18.76 7.97
N ASP A 174 12.60 -19.76 8.24
CA ASP A 174 12.60 -21.03 7.51
C ASP A 174 11.27 -21.80 7.65
N ALA A 175 11.09 -22.82 6.81
CA ALA A 175 9.88 -23.64 6.75
C ALA A 175 8.63 -22.79 6.46
N SER A 176 8.76 -21.77 5.62
CA SER A 176 7.64 -20.98 5.09
C SER A 176 6.69 -21.84 4.25
N LEU A 177 5.42 -21.43 4.15
CA LEU A 177 4.40 -22.21 3.42
C LEU A 177 4.70 -22.31 1.92
N VAL A 178 5.18 -21.22 1.31
CA VAL A 178 5.33 -21.09 -0.16
C VAL A 178 6.65 -20.43 -0.59
N HIS A 179 7.56 -20.16 0.34
CA HIS A 179 8.87 -19.58 0.06
C HIS A 179 9.98 -20.58 0.44
N ASN A 180 11.09 -20.51 -0.30
CA ASN A 180 12.29 -21.27 0.04
C ASN A 180 12.92 -20.70 1.31
N ASP A 181 13.57 -21.57 2.09
CA ASP A 181 14.42 -21.17 3.20
C ASP A 181 15.60 -20.31 2.68
N GLU A 182 16.05 -19.34 3.49
CA GLU A 182 17.11 -18.38 3.14
C GLU A 182 18.39 -19.08 2.66
N TYR A 183 18.71 -20.25 3.24
CA TYR A 183 19.86 -21.09 2.86
C TYR A 183 19.93 -21.40 1.36
N PHE A 184 18.77 -21.58 0.70
CA PHE A 184 18.73 -21.87 -0.75
C PHE A 184 18.82 -20.62 -1.62
N GLY A 185 18.78 -19.44 -1.01
CA GLY A 185 18.91 -18.14 -1.65
C GLY A 185 17.74 -17.77 -2.57
N GLY A 186 17.95 -16.66 -3.29
CA GLY A 186 16.92 -16.01 -4.11
C GLY A 186 16.33 -14.79 -3.43
N ASP A 187 15.70 -13.91 -4.20
CA ASP A 187 14.99 -12.77 -3.63
C ASP A 187 13.74 -13.29 -2.85
N PRO A 188 13.50 -12.86 -1.60
CA PRO A 188 12.36 -13.31 -0.78
C PRO A 188 10.98 -13.09 -1.41
N ILE A 189 10.87 -12.28 -2.48
CA ILE A 189 9.61 -12.15 -3.25
C ILE A 189 9.31 -13.40 -4.10
N ASN A 190 10.31 -14.24 -4.38
CA ASN A 190 10.12 -15.41 -5.21
C ASN A 190 9.26 -16.45 -4.49
N ILE A 191 8.11 -16.76 -5.09
CA ILE A 191 7.17 -17.78 -4.60
C ILE A 191 7.52 -19.11 -5.26
N ASN A 192 7.64 -20.17 -4.47
CA ASN A 192 7.94 -21.50 -4.98
C ASN A 192 6.65 -22.17 -5.49
N GLU A 193 6.51 -22.28 -6.80
CA GLU A 193 5.35 -22.88 -7.48
C GLU A 193 5.07 -24.32 -7.01
N THR A 194 6.10 -25.12 -6.73
CA THR A 194 5.91 -26.50 -6.25
C THR A 194 5.31 -26.52 -4.85
N MET A 195 5.74 -25.60 -3.97
CA MET A 195 5.16 -25.46 -2.63
C MET A 195 3.72 -24.92 -2.68
N VAL A 196 3.42 -24.01 -3.60
CA VAL A 196 2.03 -23.56 -3.85
C VAL A 196 1.18 -24.74 -4.33
N SER A 197 1.66 -25.53 -5.28
CA SER A 197 0.96 -26.73 -5.74
C SER A 197 0.72 -27.75 -4.63
N ASP A 198 1.68 -27.96 -3.73
CA ASP A 198 1.52 -28.83 -2.56
C ASP A 198 0.46 -28.29 -1.58
N LEU A 199 0.54 -27.00 -1.22
CA LEU A 199 -0.42 -26.34 -0.34
C LEU A 199 -1.85 -26.45 -0.88
N LEU A 200 -2.07 -26.06 -2.14
CA LEU A 200 -3.40 -26.07 -2.76
C LEU A 200 -3.92 -27.51 -3.01
N GLY A 201 -3.02 -28.43 -3.36
CA GLY A 201 -3.34 -29.83 -3.63
C GLY A 201 -3.80 -30.62 -2.40
N ARG A 202 -3.59 -30.11 -1.19
CA ARG A 202 -4.01 -30.78 0.06
C ARG A 202 -5.47 -30.60 0.43
N SER A 203 -6.22 -29.78 -0.31
CA SER A 203 -7.66 -29.59 -0.09
C SER A 203 -8.41 -30.93 -0.12
N LEU A 204 -8.96 -31.35 1.01
CA LEU A 204 -9.65 -32.64 1.12
C LEU A 204 -11.01 -32.66 0.39
N ASP A 205 -11.66 -31.50 0.30
CA ASP A 205 -12.95 -31.33 -0.39
C ASP A 205 -12.79 -30.75 -1.81
N GLY A 206 -11.55 -30.47 -2.22
CA GLY A 206 -11.20 -29.83 -3.48
C GLY A 206 -11.65 -28.37 -3.61
N LYS A 207 -12.04 -27.71 -2.51
CA LYS A 207 -12.62 -26.36 -2.50
C LYS A 207 -11.98 -25.46 -1.47
N THR A 208 -11.61 -25.99 -0.32
CA THR A 208 -11.14 -25.20 0.82
C THR A 208 -9.90 -25.80 1.47
N LEU A 209 -9.13 -24.92 2.10
CA LEU A 209 -8.03 -25.27 3.01
C LEU A 209 -8.38 -24.73 4.39
N GLY A 210 -8.31 -25.60 5.40
CA GLY A 210 -8.56 -25.22 6.79
C GLY A 210 -7.40 -25.58 7.70
N VAL A 211 -7.70 -25.65 8.99
CA VAL A 211 -6.75 -26.00 10.04
C VAL A 211 -6.06 -27.34 9.78
N THR A 212 -6.79 -28.34 9.28
CA THR A 212 -6.25 -29.69 9.08
C THR A 212 -5.20 -29.70 7.96
N GLU A 213 -5.56 -29.18 6.80
CA GLU A 213 -4.69 -29.18 5.62
C GLU A 213 -3.46 -28.30 5.85
N VAL A 214 -3.67 -27.08 6.34
CA VAL A 214 -2.58 -26.12 6.58
C VAL A 214 -1.70 -26.57 7.76
N GLY A 215 -2.29 -27.17 8.79
CA GLY A 215 -1.54 -27.79 9.91
C GLY A 215 -0.59 -28.88 9.42
N GLN A 216 -1.04 -29.76 8.52
CA GLN A 216 -0.19 -30.79 7.93
C GLN A 216 0.91 -30.19 7.04
N VAL A 217 0.62 -29.13 6.26
CA VAL A 217 1.66 -28.42 5.49
C VAL A 217 2.74 -27.88 6.43
N ARG A 218 2.36 -27.23 7.54
CA ARG A 218 3.31 -26.70 8.52
C ARG A 218 4.22 -27.79 9.09
N HIS A 219 3.64 -28.95 9.44
CA HIS A 219 4.39 -30.10 9.92
C HIS A 219 5.43 -30.56 8.88
N ASP A 220 4.98 -30.76 7.64
CA ASP A 220 5.82 -31.30 6.58
C ASP A 220 6.91 -30.31 6.15
N ARG A 221 6.60 -29.01 6.08
CA ARG A 221 7.59 -27.95 5.77
C ARG A 221 8.69 -27.88 6.82
N LEU A 222 8.35 -28.06 8.10
CA LEU A 222 9.36 -28.14 9.16
C LEU A 222 10.22 -29.41 9.05
N ALA A 223 9.59 -30.55 8.75
CA ALA A 223 10.32 -31.79 8.52
C ALA A 223 11.29 -31.66 7.33
N GLU A 224 10.85 -31.03 6.24
CA GLU A 224 11.66 -30.77 5.05
C GLU A 224 12.83 -29.83 5.33
N CYS A 225 12.59 -28.72 6.04
CA CYS A 225 13.64 -27.80 6.52
C CYS A 225 14.72 -28.58 7.29
N ARG A 226 14.32 -29.37 8.30
CA ARG A 226 15.27 -30.16 9.11
C ARG A 226 16.02 -31.22 8.31
N ALA A 227 15.41 -31.76 7.26
CA ALA A 227 16.02 -32.80 6.43
C ALA A 227 17.00 -32.23 5.40
N ASN A 228 16.69 -31.06 4.83
CA ASN A 228 17.34 -30.56 3.62
C ASN A 228 18.13 -29.27 3.81
N ASN A 229 17.81 -28.48 4.85
CA ASN A 229 18.50 -27.23 5.18
C ASN A 229 19.41 -27.44 6.40
N PRO A 230 20.75 -27.50 6.24
CA PRO A 230 21.68 -27.70 7.36
C PRO A 230 21.72 -26.51 8.33
N GLU A 231 21.15 -25.36 7.95
CA GLU A 231 21.07 -24.13 8.74
C GLU A 231 19.64 -23.89 9.28
N CYS A 232 18.73 -24.85 9.11
CA CYS A 232 17.31 -24.75 9.51
C CYS A 232 17.14 -24.21 10.95
N VAL A 233 16.58 -23.00 11.08
CA VAL A 233 16.25 -22.40 12.37
C VAL A 233 14.74 -22.45 12.58
N PHE A 234 14.31 -23.23 13.58
CA PHE A 234 12.90 -23.29 13.95
C PHE A 234 12.70 -23.43 15.47
N GLY A 235 12.86 -22.31 16.18
CA GLY A 235 12.69 -22.21 17.63
C GLY A 235 11.32 -21.68 18.05
N ALA A 236 11.23 -21.19 19.29
CA ALA A 236 9.99 -20.65 19.86
C ALA A 236 9.44 -19.42 19.12
N ASN A 237 10.32 -18.55 18.63
CA ASN A 237 9.92 -17.36 17.87
C ASN A 237 9.33 -17.76 16.52
N GLN A 238 10.03 -18.60 15.75
CA GLN A 238 9.56 -19.11 14.46
C GLN A 238 8.27 -19.93 14.61
N THR A 239 8.14 -20.71 15.68
CA THR A 239 6.89 -21.42 15.99
C THR A 239 5.74 -20.44 16.24
N THR A 240 5.99 -19.33 16.95
CA THR A 240 4.95 -18.33 17.24
C THR A 240 4.49 -17.63 15.96
N PHE A 241 5.41 -17.11 15.14
CA PHE A 241 5.06 -16.36 13.94
C PHE A 241 4.46 -17.24 12.86
N SER A 242 5.10 -18.36 12.55
CA SER A 242 4.67 -19.22 11.45
C SER A 242 3.27 -19.82 11.62
N TYR A 243 2.88 -20.15 12.86
CA TYR A 243 1.52 -20.65 13.15
C TYR A 243 0.50 -19.52 13.31
N LEU A 244 0.93 -18.30 13.66
CA LEU A 244 0.07 -17.12 13.60
C LEU A 244 -0.21 -16.74 12.13
N GLU A 245 0.80 -16.78 11.27
CA GLU A 245 0.68 -16.53 9.83
C GLU A 245 -0.24 -17.55 9.15
N ALA A 246 -0.09 -18.84 9.47
CA ALA A 246 -1.00 -19.88 8.99
C ALA A 246 -2.45 -19.63 9.41
N ALA A 247 -2.68 -19.17 10.65
CA ALA A 247 -4.00 -18.76 11.09
C ALA A 247 -4.50 -17.51 10.34
N ILE A 248 -3.63 -16.51 10.10
CA ILE A 248 -3.96 -15.30 9.33
C ILE A 248 -4.32 -15.65 7.89
N PHE A 249 -3.62 -16.61 7.29
CA PHE A 249 -3.90 -17.12 5.96
C PHE A 249 -5.32 -17.70 5.88
N ILE A 250 -5.68 -18.66 6.74
CA ILE A 250 -7.03 -19.26 6.66
C ILE A 250 -8.15 -18.32 7.12
N VAL A 251 -7.92 -17.49 8.15
CA VAL A 251 -8.96 -16.62 8.71
C VAL A 251 -9.04 -15.27 7.99
N GLY A 252 -7.90 -14.60 7.82
CA GLY A 252 -7.83 -13.29 7.17
C GLY A 252 -8.12 -13.41 5.67
N CYS A 253 -7.34 -14.20 4.94
CA CYS A 253 -7.53 -14.36 3.49
C CYS A 253 -8.81 -15.14 3.12
N GLY A 254 -9.33 -15.96 4.05
CA GLY A 254 -10.60 -16.69 3.87
C GLY A 254 -11.85 -15.94 4.32
N GLY A 255 -11.74 -14.73 4.90
CA GLY A 255 -12.90 -13.99 5.37
C GLY A 255 -13.59 -14.63 6.58
N ASN A 256 -12.85 -15.44 7.36
CA ASN A 256 -13.32 -16.13 8.56
C ASN A 256 -14.59 -16.97 8.36
N VAL A 257 -14.68 -17.68 7.23
CA VAL A 257 -15.76 -18.63 6.98
C VAL A 257 -15.29 -20.01 7.43
N ASN A 258 -15.78 -20.47 8.59
CA ASN A 258 -15.45 -21.78 9.17
C ASN A 258 -13.95 -22.06 9.35
N GLU A 259 -13.13 -21.02 9.61
CA GLU A 259 -11.66 -21.16 9.70
C GLU A 259 -11.04 -21.78 8.43
N THR A 260 -11.62 -21.45 7.26
CA THR A 260 -11.15 -21.91 5.95
C THR A 260 -10.91 -20.75 5.00
N VAL A 261 -10.03 -20.98 4.02
CA VAL A 261 -9.85 -20.18 2.81
C VAL A 261 -10.18 -21.05 1.60
N THR A 262 -10.84 -20.49 0.58
CA THR A 262 -11.08 -21.25 -0.66
C THR A 262 -9.77 -21.47 -1.42
N VAL A 263 -9.67 -22.52 -2.21
CA VAL A 263 -8.48 -22.79 -3.03
C VAL A 263 -8.20 -21.63 -3.99
N GLU A 264 -9.24 -21.00 -4.54
CA GLU A 264 -9.12 -19.84 -5.42
C GLU A 264 -8.60 -18.60 -4.67
N ALA A 265 -9.13 -18.31 -3.48
CA ALA A 265 -8.65 -17.19 -2.68
C ALA A 265 -7.23 -17.45 -2.18
N ALA A 266 -6.92 -18.68 -1.77
CA ALA A 266 -5.59 -19.11 -1.38
C ALA A 266 -4.59 -18.84 -2.50
N HIS A 267 -4.84 -19.34 -3.72
CA HIS A 267 -4.00 -19.07 -4.89
C HIS A 267 -3.86 -17.57 -5.15
N SER A 268 -4.96 -16.82 -5.16
CA SER A 268 -4.96 -15.38 -5.42
C SER A 268 -4.06 -14.62 -4.43
N PHE A 269 -4.10 -14.96 -3.15
CA PHE A 269 -3.26 -14.30 -2.16
C PHE A 269 -1.80 -14.78 -2.24
N VAL A 270 -1.53 -16.09 -2.27
CA VAL A 270 -0.15 -16.59 -2.12
C VAL A 270 0.65 -16.58 -3.42
N TRP A 271 0.00 -16.73 -4.57
CA TRP A 271 0.65 -16.73 -5.87
C TRP A 271 0.50 -15.39 -6.58
N ASP A 272 -0.74 -14.91 -6.74
CA ASP A 272 -1.02 -13.69 -7.49
C ASP A 272 -0.75 -12.42 -6.67
N GLU A 273 -0.65 -12.55 -5.34
CA GLU A 273 -0.56 -11.44 -4.38
C GLU A 273 -1.64 -10.40 -4.65
N ARG A 274 -2.88 -10.89 -4.78
CA ARG A 274 -4.06 -10.15 -5.21
C ARG A 274 -5.21 -10.43 -4.27
N ILE A 275 -5.91 -9.39 -3.87
CA ILE A 275 -7.20 -9.51 -3.17
C ILE A 275 -8.23 -9.93 -4.22
N PRO A 276 -8.90 -11.09 -4.09
CA PRO A 276 -9.93 -11.52 -5.03
C PRO A 276 -11.03 -10.47 -5.19
N GLY A 277 -11.57 -10.31 -6.40
CA GLY A 277 -12.62 -9.31 -6.67
C GLY A 277 -13.94 -9.59 -5.94
N ASP A 278 -14.17 -10.85 -5.59
CA ASP A 278 -15.29 -11.35 -4.80
C ASP A 278 -14.92 -11.59 -3.33
N TYR A 279 -13.73 -11.13 -2.88
CA TYR A 279 -13.30 -11.26 -1.50
C TYR A 279 -14.27 -10.56 -0.55
N VAL A 280 -14.75 -11.32 0.43
CA VAL A 280 -15.56 -10.80 1.52
C VAL A 280 -14.77 -10.95 2.81
N LYS A 281 -14.44 -9.83 3.45
CA LYS A 281 -13.81 -9.82 4.76
C LYS A 281 -14.71 -10.43 5.83
N SER A 282 -14.11 -10.83 6.95
CA SER A 282 -14.86 -11.39 8.08
C SER A 282 -16.04 -10.50 8.49
N ALA A 283 -17.22 -11.09 8.65
CA ALA A 283 -18.44 -10.37 9.07
C ALA A 283 -18.35 -9.84 10.51
N VAL A 284 -17.47 -10.44 11.33
CA VAL A 284 -17.16 -10.00 12.69
C VAL A 284 -15.68 -9.63 12.81
N PRO A 285 -15.29 -8.70 13.69
CA PRO A 285 -13.88 -8.39 13.90
C PRO A 285 -13.08 -9.63 14.29
N ILE A 286 -11.98 -9.89 13.59
CA ILE A 286 -11.04 -10.96 13.91
C ILE A 286 -10.19 -10.47 15.08
N THR A 287 -10.29 -11.15 16.22
CA THR A 287 -9.67 -10.73 17.48
C THR A 287 -8.41 -11.52 17.79
N LEU A 288 -7.49 -10.93 18.54
CA LEU A 288 -6.28 -11.63 19.00
C LEU A 288 -6.59 -12.92 19.79
N PRO A 289 -7.57 -12.97 20.73
CA PRO A 289 -7.97 -14.22 21.37
C PRO A 289 -8.46 -15.28 20.40
N PHE A 290 -9.26 -14.91 19.40
CA PHE A 290 -9.74 -15.84 18.38
C PHE A 290 -8.58 -16.41 17.55
N MET A 291 -7.66 -15.55 17.11
CA MET A 291 -6.46 -15.99 16.39
C MET A 291 -5.62 -16.96 17.22
N ARG A 292 -5.44 -16.71 18.52
CA ARG A 292 -4.75 -17.65 19.42
C ARG A 292 -5.44 -19.00 19.51
N THR A 293 -6.78 -19.06 19.47
CA THR A 293 -7.51 -20.32 19.41
C THR A 293 -7.22 -21.08 18.12
N VAL A 294 -7.22 -20.41 16.97
CA VAL A 294 -6.91 -21.04 15.67
C VAL A 294 -5.45 -21.51 15.61
N THR A 295 -4.52 -20.66 16.05
CA THR A 295 -3.09 -21.01 16.19
C THR A 295 -2.90 -22.24 17.08
N ALA A 296 -3.61 -22.35 18.21
CA ALA A 296 -3.53 -23.52 19.09
C ALA A 296 -4.02 -24.81 18.41
N LYS A 297 -5.04 -24.74 17.54
CA LYS A 297 -5.49 -25.90 16.75
C LYS A 297 -4.44 -26.32 15.73
N LEU A 298 -3.81 -25.37 15.04
CA LEU A 298 -2.73 -25.64 14.10
C LEU A 298 -1.52 -26.27 14.80
N LEU A 299 -1.18 -25.80 16.01
CA LEU A 299 -0.07 -26.35 16.82
C LEU A 299 -0.28 -27.82 17.24
N ALA A 300 -1.50 -28.36 17.13
CA ALA A 300 -1.74 -29.78 17.39
C ALA A 300 -1.12 -30.71 16.32
N PHE A 301 -0.63 -30.15 15.21
CA PHE A 301 0.07 -30.87 14.13
C PHE A 301 1.61 -30.79 14.25
N VAL A 302 2.15 -30.09 15.25
CA VAL A 302 3.61 -29.98 15.48
C VAL A 302 4.22 -31.35 15.77
#